data_AF-A0A3D4KBB4-F1
#
_entry.id   AF-A0A3D4KBB4-F1
#
_cell.length_a   1.000
_cell.length_b   1.000
_cell.length_c   1.000
_cell.angle_alpha   90.00
_cell.angle_beta   90.00
_cell.angle_gamma   90.00
#
_symmetry.space_group_name_H-M   'P 1'
#
loop_
_entity.id
_entity.type
_entity.pdbx_description
1 polymer ?
#
loop_
_entity_poly.entity_id
_entity_poly.type
_entity_poly.pdbx_seq_one_letter_code
_entity_poly.pdbx_strand_id
1 'polypeptide(L)'
;METLDVIEIAKEAIFVMLKVSLPILFVALVVGLIISLIQALTQIQEMTISFVPKIICIFVALILMMPLMIEQLKDFTDSLMKRIENIE
;
A
#
# COMPACT_ATOMS: atom_id res chain seq x y z
N MET A 1 -7.80 29.96 -1.25
CA MET A 1 -8.12 28.57 -1.60
C MET A 1 -9.51 28.55 -2.21
N GLU A 2 -9.59 28.37 -3.52
CA GLU A 2 -10.88 28.12 -4.16
C GLU A 2 -11.31 26.68 -3.88
N THR A 3 -12.61 26.39 -3.97
CA THR A 3 -13.15 25.03 -3.78
C THR A 3 -12.56 24.02 -4.76
N LEU A 4 -12.09 24.49 -5.91
CA LEU A 4 -11.43 23.69 -6.94
C LEU A 4 -10.05 23.17 -6.48
N ASP A 5 -9.27 23.98 -5.76
CA ASP A 5 -7.95 23.58 -5.24
C ASP A 5 -8.07 22.42 -4.24
N VAL A 6 -9.09 22.48 -3.38
CA VAL A 6 -9.35 21.45 -2.36
C VAL A 6 -9.72 20.12 -3.03
N ILE A 7 -10.52 20.16 -4.10
CA ILE A 7 -10.89 18.97 -4.86
C ILE A 7 -9.67 18.37 -5.57
N GLU A 8 -8.78 19.21 -6.11
CA GLU A 8 -7.55 18.75 -6.76
C GLU A 8 -6.61 18.05 -5.77
N ILE A 9 -6.40 18.65 -4.60
CA ILE A 9 -5.60 18.06 -3.51
C ILE A 9 -6.20 16.73 -3.06
N ALA A 10 -7.52 16.65 -2.89
CA ALA A 10 -8.19 15.41 -2.48
C ALA A 10 -8.01 14.30 -3.53
N LYS A 11 -8.11 14.63 -4.82
CA LYS A 11 -7.86 13.68 -5.92
C LYS A 11 -6.41 13.20 -5.90
N GLU A 12 -5.45 14.11 -5.74
CA GLU A 12 -4.03 13.77 -5.68
C GLU A 12 -3.71 12.85 -4.49
N ALA A 13 -4.28 13.14 -3.31
CA ALA A 13 -4.16 12.30 -2.12
C ALA A 13 -4.67 10.87 -2.36
N ILE A 14 -5.83 10.70 -3.03
CA ILE A 14 -6.36 9.39 -3.40
C ILE A 14 -5.41 8.65 -4.34
N PHE A 15 -4.84 9.34 -5.32
CA PHE A 15 -3.87 8.73 -6.24
C PHE A 15 -2.59 8.26 -5.52
N VAL A 16 -2.08 9.05 -4.58
CA VAL A 16 -0.91 8.68 -3.77
C VAL A 16 -1.25 7.49 -2.89
N MET A 17 -2.41 7.48 -2.23
CA MET A 17 -2.89 6.33 -1.44
C MET A 17 -2.97 5.05 -2.27
N LEU A 18 -3.51 5.15 -3.49
CA LEU A 18 -3.58 4.00 -4.40
C LEU A 18 -2.18 3.52 -4.78
N LYS A 19 -1.26 4.42 -5.17
CA LYS A 19 0.12 4.04 -5.51
C LYS A 19 0.86 3.35 -4.36
N VAL A 20 0.69 3.85 -3.14
CA VAL A 20 1.35 3.31 -1.94
C VAL A 20 0.78 1.94 -1.57
N SER A 21 -0.54 1.75 -1.69
CA SER A 21 -1.20 0.50 -1.31
C SER A 21 -1.10 -0.61 -2.37
N LEU A 22 -1.07 -0.25 -3.66
CA LEU A 22 -1.03 -1.19 -4.79
C LEU A 22 0.04 -2.30 -4.68
N PRO A 23 1.33 -1.99 -4.39
CA PRO A 23 2.37 -3.01 -4.39
C PRO A 23 2.22 -4.00 -3.21
N ILE A 24 1.79 -3.52 -2.03
CA ILE A 24 1.50 -4.40 -0.88
C ILE A 24 0.28 -5.28 -1.17
N LEU A 25 -0.79 -4.69 -1.70
CA LEU A 25 -2.02 -5.40 -2.06
C LEU A 25 -1.73 -6.52 -3.07
N PHE A 26 -0.90 -6.23 -4.07
CA PHE A 26 -0.49 -7.21 -5.06
C PHE A 26 0.25 -8.39 -4.42
N VAL A 27 1.21 -8.13 -3.54
CA VAL A 27 1.91 -9.21 -2.83
C VAL A 27 0.96 -10.00 -1.93
N ALA A 28 0.13 -9.32 -1.15
CA ALA A 28 -0.83 -9.97 -0.26
C ALA A 28 -1.80 -10.87 -1.04
N LEU A 29 -2.22 -10.45 -2.23
CA LEU A 29 -3.06 -11.24 -3.13
C LEU A 29 -2.31 -12.46 -3.64
N VAL A 30 -1.12 -12.30 -4.23
CA VAL A 30 -0.34 -13.42 -4.80
C VAL A 30 -0.01 -14.47 -3.73
N VAL A 31 0.51 -14.02 -2.59
CA VAL A 31 0.84 -14.90 -1.46
C VAL A 31 -0.42 -15.55 -0.89
N GLY A 32 -1.50 -14.79 -0.74
CA GLY A 32 -2.78 -15.29 -0.27
C GLY A 32 -3.34 -16.40 -1.14
N LEU A 33 -3.27 -16.23 -2.46
CA LEU A 33 -3.68 -17.23 -3.44
C LEU A 33 -2.82 -18.49 -3.36
N ILE A 34 -1.49 -18.35 -3.39
CA ILE A 34 -0.56 -19.49 -3.30
C ILE A 34 -0.82 -20.33 -2.04
N ILE A 35 -0.94 -19.66 -0.88
CA ILE A 35 -1.19 -20.35 0.39
C ILE A 35 -2.56 -21.02 0.39
N SER A 36 -3.62 -20.34 -0.10
CA SER A 36 -4.95 -20.93 -0.19
C SER A 36 -5.00 -22.16 -1.10
N LEU A 37 -4.22 -22.17 -2.19
CA LEU A 37 -4.12 -23.29 -3.10
C LEU A 37 -3.42 -24.48 -2.43
N ILE A 38 -2.30 -24.26 -1.75
CA ILE A 38 -1.60 -25.32 -1.00
C ILE A 38 -2.50 -25.89 0.11
N GLN A 39 -3.23 -25.03 0.81
CA GLN A 39 -4.18 -25.42 1.84
C GLN A 39 -5.29 -26.31 1.26
N ALA A 40 -5.82 -25.96 0.09
CA ALA A 40 -6.83 -26.75 -0.60
C ALA A 40 -6.30 -28.10 -1.11
N LEU A 41 -5.09 -28.12 -1.69
CA LEU A 41 -4.47 -29.32 -2.26
C LEU A 41 -4.06 -30.35 -1.19
N THR A 42 -3.64 -29.90 0.00
CA THR A 42 -3.17 -30.79 1.08
C THR A 42 -4.26 -31.18 2.07
N GLN A 43 -5.46 -30.60 1.96
CA GLN A 43 -6.59 -30.79 2.89
C GLN A 43 -6.30 -30.39 4.35
N ILE A 44 -5.19 -29.71 4.64
CA ILE A 44 -4.84 -29.24 5.97
C ILE A 44 -5.57 -27.92 6.22
N GLN A 45 -6.64 -27.93 7.03
CA GLN A 45 -7.43 -26.73 7.37
C GLN A 45 -7.06 -26.13 8.74
N GLU A 46 -5.86 -26.38 9.23
CA GLU A 46 -5.34 -25.79 10.47
C GLU A 46 -5.08 -24.28 10.27
N MET A 47 -5.90 -23.43 10.90
CA MET A 47 -5.81 -21.97 10.75
C MET A 47 -4.42 -21.40 11.05
N THR A 48 -3.69 -21.99 12.01
CA THR A 48 -2.37 -21.53 12.46
C THR A 48 -1.29 -21.69 11.41
N ILE A 49 -1.32 -22.78 10.62
CA ILE A 49 -0.31 -23.11 9.61
C ILE A 49 -0.43 -22.19 8.39
N SER A 50 -1.64 -21.77 8.02
CA SER A 50 -1.89 -20.86 6.89
C SER A 50 -1.53 -19.40 7.22
N PHE A 51 -1.61 -19.03 8.50
CA PHE A 51 -1.46 -17.63 8.92
C PHE A 51 -0.01 -17.17 9.03
N VAL A 52 0.87 -18.00 9.63
CA VAL A 52 2.28 -17.61 9.89
C VAL A 52 3.07 -17.34 8.60
N PRO A 53 3.07 -18.21 7.57
CA PRO A 53 3.80 -17.95 6.34
C PRO A 53 3.29 -16.70 5.62
N LYS A 54 1.96 -16.46 5.66
CA LYS A 54 1.34 -15.28 5.04
C LYS A 54 1.86 -13.98 5.66
N ILE A 55 1.92 -13.91 6.99
CA ILE A 55 2.43 -12.75 7.71
C ILE A 55 3.89 -12.49 7.34
N ILE A 56 4.74 -13.52 7.37
CA ILE A 56 6.17 -13.37 7.06
C ILE A 56 6.36 -12.78 5.66
N CYS A 57 5.65 -13.30 4.66
CA CYS A 57 5.72 -12.78 3.30
C CYS A 57 5.27 -11.32 3.19
N ILE A 58 4.17 -10.93 3.86
CA ILE A 58 3.68 -9.55 3.87
C ILE A 58 4.70 -8.63 4.56
N PHE A 59 5.28 -9.04 5.68
CA PHE A 59 6.31 -8.28 6.39
C PHE A 59 7.55 -8.06 5.55
N VAL A 60 8.04 -9.10 4.86
CA VAL A 60 9.19 -8.99 3.97
C VAL A 60 8.87 -8.02 2.83
N ALA A 61 7.70 -8.13 2.21
CA ALA A 61 7.30 -7.22 1.15
C ALA A 61 7.15 -5.78 1.63
N LEU A 62 6.62 -5.56 2.84
CA LEU A 62 6.58 -4.24 3.46
C LEU A 62 7.97 -3.64 3.60
N ILE A 63 8.94 -4.38 4.13
CA ILE A 63 10.31 -3.89 4.30
C ILE A 63 10.95 -3.55 2.95
N LEU A 64 10.75 -4.39 1.93
CA LEU A 64 11.32 -4.18 0.60
C LEU A 64 10.67 -2.99 -0.13
N MET A 65 9.36 -2.80 0.04
CA MET A 65 8.60 -1.74 -0.64
C MET A 65 8.53 -0.43 0.16
N MET A 66 8.94 -0.45 1.42
CA MET A 66 8.95 0.72 2.31
C MET A 66 9.66 1.95 1.73
N PRO A 67 10.84 1.85 1.10
CA PRO A 67 11.53 3.01 0.55
C PRO A 67 10.69 3.72 -0.53
N LEU A 68 10.10 2.95 -1.45
CA LEU A 68 9.24 3.47 -2.52
C LEU A 68 7.98 4.15 -1.98
N MET A 69 7.37 3.59 -0.94
CA MET A 69 6.18 4.18 -0.32
C MET A 69 6.48 5.51 0.36
N ILE A 70 7.63 5.58 1.05
CA ILE A 70 8.09 6.81 1.71
C ILE A 70 8.42 7.88 0.68
N GLU A 71 9.05 7.52 -0.44
CA GLU A 71 9.33 8.44 -1.55
C GLU A 71 8.05 9.09 -2.09
N GLN A 72 7.02 8.28 -2.40
CA GLN A 72 5.73 8.80 -2.88
C GLN A 72 5.05 9.72 -1.86
N LEU A 73 5.12 9.39 -0.57
CA LEU A 73 4.53 10.21 0.49
C LEU A 73 5.30 11.52 0.69
N LYS A 74 6.62 11.47 0.56
CA LYS A 74 7.48 12.65 0.62
C LYS A 74 7.20 13.60 -0.55
N ASP A 75 7.13 13.08 -1.77
CA ASP A 75 6.80 13.88 -2.97
C ASP A 75 5.46 14.59 -2.83
N PHE A 76 4.45 13.89 -2.29
CA PHE A 76 3.15 14.48 -2.01
C PHE A 76 3.25 15.58 -0.94
N THR A 77 3.99 15.34 0.14
CA THR A 77 4.18 16.31 1.23
C THR A 77 4.93 17.55 0.75
N ASP A 78 5.97 17.39 -0.05
CA ASP A 78 6.74 18.50 -0.65
C ASP A 78 5.87 19.31 -1.61
N SER A 79 4.99 18.64 -2.37
CA SER A 79 4.02 19.31 -3.24
C SER A 79 2.98 20.11 -2.46
N LEU A 80 2.50 19.59 -1.33
CA LEU A 80 1.62 20.33 -0.41
C LEU A 80 2.31 21.55 0.19
N MET A 81 3.56 21.41 0.66
CA MET A 81 4.28 22.55 1.25
C MET A 81 4.54 23.66 0.25
N LYS A 82 4.89 23.34 -1.00
CA LYS A 82 5.02 24.34 -2.07
C LYS A 82 3.70 25.06 -2.36
N ARG A 83 2.57 24.33 -2.32
CA ARG A 83 1.24 24.95 -2.49
C ARG A 83 0.90 25.86 -1.32
N ILE A 84 1.32 25.54 -0.09
CA ILE A 84 1.11 26.39 1.09
C ILE A 84 1.94 27.68 1.00
N GLU A 85 3.22 27.59 0.63
CA GLU A 85 4.11 28.76 0.48
C GLU A 85 3.60 29.75 -0.58
N ASN A 86 2.99 29.26 -1.66
CA ASN A 86 2.43 30.09 -2.74
C ASN A 86 1.04 30.69 -2.42
N ILE A 87 0.53 30.50 -1.19
CA ILE A 87 -0.73 31.10 -0.72
C ILE A 87 -0.47 32.41 0.06
N GLU A 88 0.78 32.70 0.42
CA GLU A 88 1.23 33.99 1.00
C GLU A 88 1.51 35.04 -0.10
#